data_AF-A0A6L9UJ33-F1
#
_entry.id   AF-A0A6L9UJ33-F1
#
_cell.length_a   1.000
_cell.length_b   1.000
_cell.length_c   1.000
_cell.angle_alpha   90.00
_cell.angle_beta   90.00
_cell.angle_gamma   90.00
#
_symmetry.space_group_name_H-M   'P 1'
#
loop_
_entity.id
_entity.type
_entity.pdbx_description
1 polymer ?
#
loop_
_entity_poly.entity_id
_entity_poly.type
_entity_poly.pdbx_seq_one_letter_code
_entity_poly.pdbx_strand_id
1 'polypeptide(L)' 'MNDDFRLKLIRIREEKLAHRNELLELKMRTATAKEPTGDIDIDRMIAHEQLAIDNLDDAIARLN' A
#
# COMPACT_ATOMS: atom_id res chain seq x y z
N MET A 1 -11.75 -5.22 -24.01
CA MET A 1 -11.93 -3.89 -23.36
C MET A 1 -11.86 -3.99 -21.83
N ASN A 2 -12.45 -5.02 -21.21
CA ASN A 2 -12.36 -5.21 -19.75
C ASN A 2 -10.93 -5.58 -19.27
N ASP A 3 -10.18 -6.37 -20.06
CA ASP A 3 -8.81 -6.78 -19.74
C ASP A 3 -7.82 -5.62 -19.59
N ASP A 4 -7.93 -4.58 -20.41
CA ASP A 4 -7.05 -3.39 -20.33
C ASP A 4 -7.31 -2.60 -19.04
N PHE A 5 -8.57 -2.48 -18.63
CA PHE A 5 -8.96 -1.84 -17.39
C PHE A 5 -8.52 -2.65 -16.17
N ARG A 6 -8.73 -3.97 -16.19
CA ARG A 6 -8.25 -4.88 -15.16
C ARG A 6 -6.73 -4.84 -15.01
N LEU A 7 -5.99 -4.82 -16.13
CA LEU A 7 -4.53 -4.72 -16.12
C LEU A 7 -4.04 -3.40 -15.50
N LYS A 8 -4.73 -2.29 -15.76
CA LYS A 8 -4.45 -1.00 -15.10
C LYS A 8 -4.65 -1.08 -13.59
N LEU A 9 -5.74 -1.68 -13.12
CA LEU A 9 -5.98 -1.84 -11.68
C LEU A 9 -4.92 -2.72 -11.01
N ILE A 10 -4.48 -3.78 -11.68
CA ILE A 10 -3.39 -4.64 -11.19
C ILE A 10 -2.10 -3.83 -11.03
N ARG A 11 -1.74 -2.99 -12.00
CA ARG A 11 -0.55 -2.13 -11.89
C ARG A 11 -0.64 -1.17 -10.71
N ILE A 12 -1.78 -0.49 -10.56
CA ILE A 12 -2.00 0.43 -9.42
C ILE A 12 -1.88 -0.33 -8.10
N ARG A 13 -2.39 -1.56 -8.02
CA ARG A 13 -2.28 -2.41 -6.85
C ARG A 13 -0.82 -2.76 -6.54
N GLU A 14 -0.01 -3.08 -7.55
CA GLU A 14 1.42 -3.35 -7.37
C GLU A 14 2.19 -2.12 -6.86
N GLU A 15 1.88 -0.93 -7.38
CA GLU A 15 2.45 0.33 -6.88
C GLU A 15 2.10 0.57 -5.41
N LYS A 16 0.84 0.33 -5.03
CA LYS A 16 0.38 0.44 -3.64
C LYS A 16 1.04 -0.58 -2.71
N LEU A 17 1.28 -1.80 -3.18
CA LEU A 17 2.03 -2.81 -2.45
C LEU A 17 3.48 -2.38 -2.22
N ALA A 18 4.13 -1.80 -3.23
CA ALA A 18 5.49 -1.28 -3.11
C ALA A 18 5.57 -0.19 -2.04
N HIS A 19 4.70 0.82 -2.10
CA HIS A 19 4.68 1.90 -1.09
C HIS A 19 4.40 1.38 0.32
N ARG A 20 3.46 0.45 0.49
CA ARG A 20 3.20 -0.16 1.80
C ARG A 20 4.43 -0.90 2.34
N ASN A 21 5.18 -1.58 1.47
CA ASN A 21 6.40 -2.28 1.85
C ASN A 21 7.51 -1.30 2.25
N GLU A 22 7.68 -0.20 1.52
CA GLU A 22 8.62 0.88 1.89
C GLU A 22 8.28 1.47 3.27
N LEU A 23 6.99 1.68 3.56
CA LEU A 23 6.54 2.14 4.88
C LEU A 23 6.81 1.12 5.99
N LEU A 24 6.66 -0.18 5.70
CA LEU A 24 7.01 -1.26 6.64
C LEU A 24 8.51 -1.29 6.92
N GLU A 25 9.35 -1.14 5.90
CA GLU A 25 10.80 -1.04 6.05
C GLU A 25 11.18 0.19 6.89
N LEU A 26 10.55 1.34 6.63
CA LEU A 26 10.75 2.55 7.43
C LEU A 26 10.33 2.34 8.88
N LYS A 27 9.20 1.66 9.13
CA LYS A 27 8.75 1.30 10.49
C LYS A 27 9.77 0.42 11.21
N MET A 28 10.34 -0.58 10.54
CA MET A 28 11.37 -1.44 11.14
C MET A 28 12.67 -0.69 11.43
N ARG A 29 13.07 0.22 10.53
CA ARG A 29 14.26 1.05 10.70
C ARG A 29 14.09 2.08 11.81
N THR A 30 12.92 2.67 11.96
CA THR A 30 12.60 3.62 13.05
C THR A 30 12.35 2.93 14.38
N ALA A 31 11.85 1.70 14.40
CA ALA A 31 11.78 0.90 15.62
C ALA A 31 13.18 0.52 16.16
N THR A 32 14.17 0.38 15.25
CA THR A 32 15.56 0.05 15.62
C THR A 32 16.43 1.27 15.88
N ALA A 33 16.19 2.38 15.20
CA ALA A 33 16.81 3.67 15.50
C ALA A 33 16.06 4.34 16.66
N LYS A 34 16.69 4.51 17.82
CA LYS A 34 16.15 5.31 18.96
C LYS A 34 16.07 6.82 18.62
N GLU A 35 15.76 7.17 17.39
CA GLU A 35 15.64 8.55 16.95
C GLU A 35 14.19 9.02 17.08
N PRO A 36 13.96 10.24 17.62
CA PRO A 36 12.65 10.84 17.68
C PRO A 36 12.26 11.26 16.26
N THR A 37 11.75 10.32 15.48
CA THR A 37 11.10 10.61 14.21
C THR A 37 9.78 11.30 14.56
N GLY A 38 9.78 12.63 14.54
CA GLY A 38 8.64 13.43 14.97
C GLY A 38 7.37 13.01 14.24
N ASP A 39 6.32 12.69 15.01
CA ASP A 39 4.89 12.52 14.67
C ASP A 39 4.49 11.98 13.27
N ILE A 40 5.37 11.27 12.56
CA ILE A 40 4.97 10.54 11.36
C ILE A 40 4.28 9.27 11.85
N ASP A 41 2.94 9.29 11.79
CA ASP A 41 2.09 8.14 12.06
C ASP A 41 2.21 7.12 10.90
N ILE A 42 3.34 6.41 10.87
CA ILE A 42 3.65 5.38 9.87
C ILE A 42 2.58 4.28 9.90
N ASP A 43 2.03 3.99 11.07
CA ASP A 43 0.96 3.00 11.24
C ASP A 43 -0.32 3.40 10.50
N ARG A 44 -0.74 4.66 10.62
CA ARG A 44 -1.86 5.19 9.84
C ARG A 44 -1.59 5.19 8.35
N MET A 45 -0.36 5.50 7.92
CA MET A 45 0.02 5.46 6.51
C MET A 45 -0.05 4.02 5.95
N ILE A 46 0.46 3.03 6.69
CA ILE A 46 0.38 1.61 6.31
C ILE A 46 -1.10 1.17 6.22
N ALA A 47 -1.93 1.53 7.19
CA ALA A 47 -3.35 1.21 7.19
C ALA A 47 -4.08 1.82 5.99
N HIS A 48 -3.73 3.05 5.61
CA HIS A 48 -4.28 3.71 4.42
C HIS A 48 -3.91 2.99 3.13
N GLU A 49 -2.63 2.61 2.96
CA GLU A 49 -2.20 1.86 1.78
C GLU A 49 -2.84 0.46 1.73
N GLN A 50 -3.02 -0.20 2.89
CA GLN A 50 -3.73 -1.47 2.96
C GLN A 50 -5.18 -1.36 2.50
N LEU A 51 -5.91 -0.34 2.97
CA LEU A 51 -7.29 -0.08 2.54
C LEU A 51 -7.38 0.17 1.03
N ALA A 52 -6.41 0.88 0.44
CA ALA A 52 -6.36 1.09 -1.00
C ALA A 52 -6.16 -0.24 -1.76
N ILE A 53 -5.28 -1.12 -1.27
CA ILE A 53 -5.05 -2.46 -1.85
C ILE A 53 -6.33 -3.31 -1.77
N ASP A 54 -7.00 -3.32 -0.63
CA ASP A 54 -8.23 -4.11 -0.43
C ASP A 54 -9.34 -3.67 -1.40
N ASN A 55 -9.51 -2.35 -1.57
CA ASN A 55 -10.47 -1.79 -2.54
C ASN A 55 -10.12 -2.16 -3.99
N LEU A 56 -8.82 -2.20 -4.33
CA LEU A 56 -8.36 -2.60 -5.66
C LEU A 56 -8.58 -4.09 -5.89
N ASP A 57 -8.34 -4.93 -4.89
CA ASP A 57 -8.61 -6.36 -4.94
C ASP A 57 -10.10 -6.64 -5.17
N ASP A 58 -10.99 -5.96 -4.44
CA ASP A 58 -12.44 -6.03 -4.63
C ASP A 58 -12.85 -5.57 -6.04
N ALA A 59 -12.29 -4.46 -6.52
CA ALA A 59 -12.58 -3.94 -7.85
C ALA A 59 -12.13 -4.91 -8.95
N ILE A 60 -10.93 -5.49 -8.84
CA ILE A 60 -10.40 -6.47 -9.79
C ILE A 60 -11.26 -7.74 -9.77
N ALA A 61 -11.66 -8.23 -8.59
CA ALA A 61 -12.48 -9.42 -8.44
C ALA A 61 -13.86 -9.27 -9.10
N ARG A 62 -14.43 -8.05 -9.07
CA ARG A 62 -15.71 -7.71 -9.73
C ARG A 62 -15.62 -7.61 -11.25
N LEU A 63 -14.40 -7.56 -11.81
CA LEU A 63 -14.17 -7.53 -13.27
C LEU A 63 -13.88 -8.93 -13.84
N ASN A 64 -13.97 -9.99 -13.04
CA ASN A 64 -13.94 -11.38 -13.52
C ASN A 64 -15.13 -11.71 -14.43
#